data_AF-A0A2V7WJG9-F1
#
_entry.id   AF-A0A2V7WJG9-F1
#
_cell.length_a   1.000
_cell.length_b   1.000
_cell.length_c   1.000
_cell.angle_alpha   90.00
_cell.angle_beta   90.00
_cell.angle_gamma   90.00
#
_symmetry.space_group_name_H-M   'P 1'
#
loop_
_entity.id
_entity.type
_entity.pdbx_description
1 polymer ?
#
loop_
_entity_poly.entity_id
_entity_poly.type
_entity_poly.pdbx_seq_one_letter_code
_entity_poly.pdbx_strand_id
1 'polypeptide(L)'
;MVWSSLPLGTMPEPDIVTLFNSRSAVPPAMLRTAADAWSAYTSDDPMALNRFVAGAGIDFSFLRDGFLLHAARFPSTRNGLGEVERRAMDAIAAGATDFLSLFTRFDENPPRYGFGDGEFLRHLRRLASRADDHHHRGGRREPAQGALRPHARGPQRAGGQS
;
A
#
# COMPACT_ATOMS: atom_id res chain seq x y z
N MET A 1 3.97 -7.25 30.30
CA MET A 1 4.17 -6.36 29.15
C MET A 1 5.48 -5.63 29.32
N VAL A 2 6.28 -5.66 28.27
CA VAL A 2 7.48 -4.85 28.08
C VAL A 2 7.43 -4.32 26.65
N TRP A 3 7.94 -3.12 26.44
CA TRP A 3 8.02 -2.50 25.12
C TRP A 3 9.45 -2.01 24.88
N SER A 4 9.93 -2.16 23.66
CA SER A 4 11.20 -1.59 23.19
C SER A 4 10.94 -0.72 21.98
N SER A 5 11.52 0.48 21.97
CA SER A 5 11.57 1.34 20.80
C SER A 5 12.66 0.94 19.79
N LEU A 6 13.53 -0.02 20.17
CA LEU A 6 14.64 -0.53 19.36
C LEU A 6 14.42 -1.99 18.97
N PRO A 7 14.88 -2.42 17.77
CA PRO A 7 14.86 -3.83 17.37
C PRO A 7 15.65 -4.70 18.35
N LEU A 8 15.05 -5.82 18.78
CA LEU A 8 15.72 -6.72 19.74
C LEU A 8 17.00 -7.35 19.16
N GLY A 9 17.04 -7.61 17.85
CA GLY A 9 18.19 -8.22 17.18
C GLY A 9 19.45 -7.35 17.14
N THR A 10 19.34 -6.05 17.45
CA THR A 10 20.48 -5.12 17.50
C THR A 10 20.92 -4.82 18.94
N MET A 11 20.26 -5.40 19.95
CA MET A 11 20.57 -5.16 21.36
C MET A 11 21.59 -6.19 21.87
N PRO A 12 22.56 -5.77 22.73
CA PRO A 12 23.39 -6.70 23.48
C PRO A 12 22.55 -7.65 24.34
N GLU A 13 23.00 -8.89 24.51
CA GLU A 13 22.33 -9.91 25.33
C GLU A 13 21.95 -9.41 26.75
N PRO A 14 22.85 -8.73 27.50
CA PRO A 14 22.51 -8.25 28.85
C PRO A 14 21.35 -7.25 28.86
N ASP A 15 21.23 -6.43 27.82
CA ASP A 15 20.16 -5.43 27.71
C ASP A 15 18.82 -6.10 27.42
N ILE A 16 18.82 -7.16 26.59
CA ILE A 16 17.63 -7.97 26.32
C ILE A 16 17.14 -8.64 27.61
N VAL A 17 18.05 -9.20 28.41
CA VAL A 17 17.70 -9.83 29.70
C VAL A 17 17.13 -8.79 30.67
N THR A 18 17.77 -7.62 30.76
CA THR A 18 17.31 -6.51 31.60
C THR A 18 15.92 -6.03 31.19
N LEU A 19 15.70 -5.83 29.89
CA LEU A 19 14.42 -5.48 29.31
C LEU A 19 13.37 -6.55 29.64
N PHE A 20 13.66 -7.82 29.39
CA PHE A 20 12.73 -8.90 29.69
C PHE A 20 12.32 -8.90 31.17
N ASN A 21 13.26 -8.66 32.07
CA ASN A 21 13.01 -8.62 33.52
C ASN A 21 12.25 -7.38 34.00
N SER A 22 12.19 -6.29 33.22
CA SER A 22 11.39 -5.09 33.55
C SER A 22 9.90 -5.21 33.18
N ARG A 23 9.48 -6.37 32.65
CA ARG A 23 8.08 -6.63 32.29
C ARG A 23 7.13 -6.43 33.47
N SER A 24 6.04 -5.72 33.22
CA SER A 24 4.99 -5.44 34.22
C SER A 24 3.67 -6.16 33.89
N ALA A 25 2.73 -6.28 34.83
CA ALA A 25 1.40 -6.81 34.51
C ALA A 25 0.67 -5.91 33.50
N VAL A 26 -0.20 -6.50 32.67
CA VAL A 26 -1.09 -5.73 31.77
C VAL A 26 -2.26 -5.19 32.62
N PRO A 27 -2.43 -3.87 32.76
CA PRO A 27 -3.51 -3.30 33.56
C PRO A 27 -4.89 -3.51 32.90
N PRO A 28 -5.99 -3.60 33.67
CA PRO A 28 -7.33 -3.72 33.11
C PRO A 28 -7.74 -2.59 32.16
N ALA A 29 -7.25 -1.37 32.39
CA ALA A 29 -7.50 -0.23 31.50
C ALA A 29 -6.95 -0.46 30.09
N MET A 30 -5.75 -1.04 30.01
CA MET A 30 -5.08 -1.39 28.76
C MET A 30 -5.84 -2.46 27.97
N LEU A 31 -6.41 -3.45 28.66
CA LEU A 31 -7.27 -4.47 28.03
C LEU A 31 -8.54 -3.85 27.43
N ARG A 32 -9.17 -2.89 28.12
CA ARG A 32 -10.33 -2.16 27.59
C ARG A 32 -9.95 -1.38 26.34
N THR A 33 -8.87 -0.60 26.39
CA THR A 33 -8.36 0.13 25.22
C THR A 33 -8.04 -0.80 24.05
N ALA A 34 -7.46 -1.98 24.32
CA ALA A 34 -7.17 -2.96 23.28
C ALA A 34 -8.44 -3.58 22.66
N ALA A 35 -9.49 -3.79 23.46
CA ALA A 35 -10.79 -4.26 22.96
C ALA A 35 -11.45 -3.21 22.05
N ASP A 36 -11.44 -1.94 22.47
CA ASP A 36 -11.96 -0.82 21.67
C ASP A 36 -11.18 -0.68 20.35
N ALA A 37 -9.85 -0.79 20.42
CA ALA A 37 -8.97 -0.76 19.26
C ALA A 37 -9.28 -1.89 18.28
N TRP A 38 -9.47 -3.11 18.78
CA TRP A 38 -9.79 -4.28 17.97
C TRP A 38 -11.16 -4.13 17.30
N SER A 39 -12.16 -3.66 18.04
CA SER A 39 -13.48 -3.37 17.49
C SER A 39 -13.42 -2.30 16.39
N ALA A 40 -12.60 -1.25 16.56
CA ALA A 40 -12.43 -0.22 15.53
C ALA A 40 -11.66 -0.75 14.31
N TYR A 41 -10.66 -1.60 14.51
CA TYR A 41 -9.87 -2.21 13.43
C TYR A 41 -10.69 -3.20 12.58
N THR A 42 -11.63 -3.91 13.20
CA THR A 42 -12.47 -4.93 12.55
C THR A 42 -13.85 -4.41 12.13
N SER A 43 -14.12 -3.12 12.34
CA SER A 43 -15.38 -2.47 12.00
C SER A 43 -15.62 -2.41 10.48
N ASP A 44 -16.88 -2.56 10.07
CA ASP A 44 -17.30 -2.35 8.69
C ASP A 44 -17.17 -0.88 8.23
N ASP A 45 -17.20 0.07 9.18
CA ASP A 45 -16.87 1.47 8.89
C ASP A 45 -15.35 1.65 8.76
N PRO A 46 -14.82 1.96 7.55
CA PRO A 46 -13.39 2.17 7.33
C PRO A 46 -12.82 3.38 8.08
N MET A 47 -13.67 4.27 8.58
CA MET A 47 -13.27 5.44 9.37
C MET A 47 -13.19 5.16 10.87
N ALA A 48 -13.67 4.02 11.35
CA ALA A 48 -13.68 3.69 12.76
C ALA A 48 -12.27 3.68 13.37
N LEU A 49 -11.31 3.01 12.70
CA LEU A 49 -9.92 2.99 13.14
C LEU A 49 -9.28 4.38 13.13
N ASN A 50 -9.56 5.19 12.11
CA ASN A 50 -9.03 6.57 12.02
C ASN A 50 -9.51 7.43 13.18
N ARG A 51 -10.80 7.32 13.55
CA ARG A 51 -11.39 8.02 14.70
C ARG A 51 -10.76 7.54 16.01
N PHE A 52 -10.57 6.22 16.16
CA PHE A 52 -9.89 5.65 17.33
C PHE A 52 -8.47 6.21 17.49
N VAL A 53 -7.65 6.17 16.43
CA VAL A 53 -6.26 6.65 16.43
C VAL A 53 -6.12 8.16 16.67
N ALA A 54 -7.14 8.94 16.28
CA ALA A 54 -7.20 10.39 16.49
C ALA A 54 -7.67 10.81 17.88
N GLY A 55 -8.27 9.90 18.66
CA GLY A 55 -8.77 10.19 20.00
C GLY A 55 -7.66 10.56 21.00
N ALA A 56 -7.93 11.54 21.86
CA ALA A 56 -7.07 11.84 23.00
C ALA A 56 -7.17 10.71 24.05
N GLY A 57 -6.04 10.34 24.66
CA GLY A 57 -6.04 9.40 25.79
C GLY A 57 -5.67 7.94 25.47
N ILE A 58 -5.09 7.66 24.29
CA ILE A 58 -4.38 6.39 24.10
C ILE A 58 -3.10 6.43 24.96
N ASP A 59 -3.17 5.95 26.20
CA ASP A 59 -2.02 5.77 27.11
C ASP A 59 -1.12 4.58 26.69
N PHE A 60 -1.05 4.37 25.38
CA PHE A 60 -0.58 3.16 24.72
C PHE A 60 0.13 3.55 23.42
N SER A 61 1.19 4.34 23.58
CA SER A 61 1.91 5.01 22.49
C SER A 61 2.33 4.06 21.36
N PHE A 62 2.71 2.82 21.66
CA PHE A 62 3.06 1.85 20.63
C PHE A 62 1.88 1.29 19.83
N LEU A 63 0.66 1.27 20.39
CA LEU A 63 -0.53 0.82 19.66
C LEU A 63 -0.91 1.84 18.59
N ARG A 64 -0.89 3.12 18.97
CA ARG A 64 -1.09 4.22 18.02
C ARG A 64 -0.02 4.19 16.93
N ASP A 65 1.26 4.11 17.31
CA ASP A 65 2.36 3.99 16.36
C ASP A 65 2.19 2.77 15.46
N GLY A 66 1.80 1.62 16.01
CA GLY A 66 1.54 0.38 15.26
C GLY A 66 0.45 0.54 14.19
N PHE A 67 -0.66 1.20 14.52
CA PHE A 67 -1.72 1.47 13.54
C PHE A 67 -1.30 2.47 12.47
N LEU A 68 -0.58 3.53 12.83
CA LEU A 68 -0.04 4.48 11.85
C LEU A 68 0.94 3.81 10.90
N LEU A 69 1.80 2.93 11.43
CA LEU A 69 2.73 2.11 10.66
C LEU A 69 2.01 1.13 9.74
N HIS A 70 0.93 0.50 10.20
CA HIS A 70 0.10 -0.36 9.38
C HIS A 70 -0.59 0.43 8.25
N ALA A 71 -1.18 1.58 8.57
CA ALA A 71 -1.85 2.46 7.62
C ALA A 71 -0.90 2.96 6.51
N ALA A 72 0.35 3.26 6.86
CA ALA A 72 1.37 3.71 5.91
C ALA A 72 1.71 2.70 4.80
N ARG A 73 1.32 1.42 4.95
CA ARG A 73 1.50 0.39 3.92
C ARG A 73 0.48 0.49 2.79
N PHE A 74 -0.64 1.16 3.01
CA PHE A 74 -1.68 1.33 2.00
C PHE A 74 -1.40 2.52 1.08
N PRO A 75 -1.89 2.46 -0.18
CA PRO A 75 -1.85 3.58 -1.11
C PRO A 75 -2.36 4.89 -0.50
N SER A 76 -1.58 5.96 -0.61
CA SER A 76 -2.05 7.29 -0.21
C SER A 76 -3.15 7.78 -1.15
N THR A 77 -4.10 8.56 -0.63
CA THR A 77 -5.14 9.20 -1.45
C THR A 77 -4.61 10.34 -2.34
N ARG A 78 -3.36 10.79 -2.14
CA ARG A 78 -2.75 11.88 -2.90
C ARG A 78 -2.12 11.42 -4.21
N ASN A 79 -1.44 10.27 -4.17
CA ASN A 79 -0.63 9.78 -5.30
C ASN A 79 -0.73 8.26 -5.53
N GLY A 80 -1.54 7.54 -4.75
CA GLY A 80 -1.72 6.09 -4.89
C GLY A 80 -0.52 5.24 -4.46
N LEU A 81 0.54 5.84 -3.90
CA LEU A 81 1.73 5.11 -3.43
C LEU A 81 1.65 4.85 -1.93
N GLY A 82 1.98 3.63 -1.52
CA GLY A 82 2.30 3.33 -0.12
C GLY A 82 3.68 3.86 0.27
N GLU A 83 4.04 3.82 1.55
CA GLU A 83 5.30 4.38 2.06
C GLU A 83 6.54 3.76 1.40
N VAL A 84 6.53 2.45 1.18
CA VAL A 84 7.66 1.74 0.54
C VAL A 84 7.86 2.21 -0.90
N GLU A 85 6.76 2.29 -1.65
CA GLU A 85 6.77 2.67 -3.07
C GLU A 85 7.18 4.12 -3.24
N ARG A 86 6.67 5.01 -2.37
CA ARG A 86 7.09 6.41 -2.32
C ARG A 86 8.59 6.55 -2.09
N ARG A 87 9.16 5.85 -1.10
CA ARG A 87 10.60 5.89 -0.82
C ARG A 87 11.44 5.35 -1.97
N ALA A 88 10.99 4.27 -2.62
CA ALA A 88 11.64 3.77 -3.82
C ALA A 88 11.65 4.84 -4.93
N MET A 89 10.52 5.49 -5.19
CA MET A 89 10.44 6.57 -6.19
C MET A 89 11.33 7.77 -5.84
N ASP A 90 11.38 8.18 -4.57
CA ASP A 90 12.25 9.25 -4.10
C ASP A 90 13.74 8.89 -4.29
N ALA A 91 14.11 7.65 -4.00
CA ALA A 91 15.49 7.17 -4.19
C ALA A 91 15.88 7.09 -5.67
N ILE A 92 14.96 6.67 -6.55
CA ILE A 92 15.14 6.72 -8.02
C ILE A 92 15.31 8.17 -8.49
N ALA A 93 14.46 9.08 -8.02
CA ALA A 93 14.55 10.50 -8.36
C ALA A 93 15.88 11.13 -7.90
N ALA A 94 16.44 10.64 -6.80
CA ALA A 94 17.77 11.00 -6.32
C ALA A 94 18.92 10.21 -7.00
N GLY A 95 18.66 9.50 -8.10
CA GLY A 95 19.68 8.88 -8.95
C GLY A 95 20.10 7.45 -8.62
N ALA A 96 19.35 6.71 -7.79
CA ALA A 96 19.58 5.28 -7.64
C ALA A 96 19.13 4.53 -8.91
N THR A 97 19.99 3.69 -9.47
CA THR A 97 19.80 3.04 -10.77
C THR A 97 19.67 1.52 -10.69
N ASP A 98 19.92 0.94 -9.53
CA ASP A 98 19.94 -0.51 -9.32
C ASP A 98 19.35 -0.87 -7.95
N PHE A 99 19.07 -2.17 -7.74
CA PHE A 99 18.45 -2.64 -6.51
C PHE A 99 19.29 -2.36 -5.26
N LEU A 100 20.62 -2.52 -5.35
CA LEU A 100 21.51 -2.34 -4.21
C LEU A 100 21.53 -0.86 -3.81
N SER A 101 21.68 0.06 -4.77
CA SER A 101 21.65 1.49 -4.47
C SER A 101 20.30 1.97 -3.92
N LEU A 102 19.18 1.37 -4.37
CA LEU A 102 17.86 1.64 -3.80
C LEU A 102 17.72 1.11 -2.37
N PHE A 103 18.11 -0.14 -2.14
CA PHE A 103 17.92 -0.80 -0.86
C PHE A 103 18.84 -0.21 0.22
N THR A 104 20.09 0.13 -0.11
CA THR A 104 21.00 0.82 0.82
C THR A 104 20.40 2.14 1.33
N ARG A 105 19.87 2.98 0.42
CA ARG A 105 19.21 4.24 0.81
C ARG A 105 17.95 4.04 1.64
N PHE A 106 17.25 2.94 1.42
CA PHE A 106 16.09 2.57 2.21
C PHE A 106 16.49 2.10 3.62
N ASP A 107 17.59 1.36 3.74
CA ASP A 107 18.11 0.79 4.98
C ASP A 107 18.81 1.82 5.88
N GLU A 108 19.29 2.95 5.32
CA GLU A 108 19.79 4.10 6.09
C GLU A 108 18.73 4.72 7.01
N ASN A 109 17.45 4.58 6.66
CA ASN A 109 16.33 5.08 7.45
C ASN A 109 15.14 4.13 7.34
N PRO A 110 15.21 2.92 7.92
CA PRO A 110 14.23 1.88 7.66
C PRO A 110 12.89 2.24 8.32
N PRO A 111 11.74 1.84 7.73
CA PRO A 111 10.46 1.99 8.40
C PRO A 111 10.45 1.22 9.73
N ARG A 112 9.86 1.82 10.76
CA ARG A 112 9.80 1.26 12.13
C ARG A 112 9.20 -0.14 12.24
N TYR A 113 8.41 -0.59 11.26
CA TYR A 113 7.72 -1.89 11.30
C TYR A 113 8.56 -3.07 10.82
N GLY A 114 9.86 -2.88 10.58
CA GLY A 114 10.75 -3.90 10.03
C GLY A 114 10.43 -4.19 8.56
N PHE A 115 11.43 -4.14 7.70
CA PHE A 115 11.20 -4.28 6.27
C PHE A 115 12.44 -4.88 5.60
N GLY A 116 12.28 -6.08 5.02
CA GLY A 116 13.36 -6.81 4.37
C GLY A 116 13.50 -6.50 2.88
N ASP A 117 14.63 -6.86 2.33
CA ASP A 117 14.99 -6.80 0.91
C ASP A 117 14.00 -7.55 0.00
N GLY A 118 13.54 -8.74 0.41
CA GLY A 118 12.58 -9.54 -0.35
C GLY A 118 11.23 -8.84 -0.54
N GLU A 119 10.73 -8.19 0.51
CA GLU A 119 9.51 -7.39 0.46
C GLU A 119 9.71 -6.13 -0.39
N PHE A 120 10.88 -5.48 -0.28
CA PHE A 120 11.25 -4.35 -1.13
C PHE A 120 11.23 -4.72 -2.61
N LEU A 121 11.89 -5.84 -2.95
CA LEU A 121 11.93 -6.36 -4.31
C LEU A 121 10.53 -6.70 -4.84
N ARG A 122 9.65 -7.25 -3.99
CA ARG A 122 8.25 -7.52 -4.33
C ARG A 122 7.48 -6.24 -4.68
N HIS A 123 7.70 -5.14 -3.95
CA HIS A 123 7.12 -3.84 -4.28
C HIS A 123 7.67 -3.27 -5.60
N LEU A 124 8.98 -3.32 -5.81
CA LEU A 124 9.60 -2.86 -7.06
C LEU A 124 9.08 -3.61 -8.29
N ARG A 125 8.96 -4.94 -8.20
CA ARG A 125 8.40 -5.77 -9.26
C ARG A 125 6.95 -5.40 -9.60
N ARG A 126 6.12 -5.12 -8.60
CA ARG A 126 4.74 -4.64 -8.81
C ARG A 126 4.68 -3.29 -9.49
N LEU A 127 5.56 -2.35 -9.11
CA LEU A 127 5.62 -1.04 -9.75
C LEU A 127 6.02 -1.17 -11.22
N ALA A 128 7.02 -2.01 -11.52
CA ALA A 128 7.46 -2.27 -12.88
C ALA A 128 6.36 -2.94 -13.72
N SER A 129 5.69 -3.97 -13.21
CA SER A 129 4.66 -4.70 -13.98
C SER A 129 3.41 -3.85 -14.29
N ARG A 130 3.07 -2.87 -13.44
CA ARG A 130 1.93 -1.97 -13.69
C ARG A 130 2.21 -0.92 -14.76
N ALA A 131 3.48 -0.58 -15.00
CA ALA A 131 3.84 0.30 -16.10
C ALA A 131 3.58 -0.37 -17.46
N ASP A 132 3.77 -1.69 -17.54
CA ASP A 132 3.57 -2.47 -18.76
C ASP A 132 2.09 -2.57 -19.17
N ASP A 133 1.17 -2.66 -18.20
CA ASP A 133 -0.28 -2.70 -18.45
C ASP A 133 -0.81 -1.44 -19.15
N HIS A 134 -0.20 -0.28 -18.90
CA HIS A 134 -0.57 0.97 -19.57
C HIS A 134 -0.01 1.07 -20.99
N HIS A 135 1.11 0.40 -21.30
CA HIS A 135 1.68 0.38 -22.64
C HIS A 135 0.93 -0.56 -23.61
N HIS A 136 0.30 -1.62 -23.10
CA HIS A 136 -0.46 -2.57 -23.94
C HIS A 136 -1.87 -2.12 -24.33
N ARG A 137 -2.44 -1.08 -23.70
CA ARG A 137 -3.80 -0.59 -24.02
C ARG A 137 -3.87 0.48 -25.11
N GLY A 138 -2.74 0.95 -25.63
CA GLY A 138 -2.68 2.01 -26.66
C GLY A 138 -2.61 1.54 -28.12
N GLY A 139 -2.52 0.23 -28.37
CA GLY A 139 -2.10 -0.30 -29.68
C GLY A 139 -3.06 -1.31 -30.31
N ARG A 140 -4.31 -0.93 -30.58
CA ARG A 140 -5.12 -1.57 -31.64
C ARG A 140 -6.25 -0.64 -32.07
N ARG A 141 -5.95 0.30 -32.98
CA ARG A 141 -6.99 0.85 -33.87
C ARG A 141 -7.23 -0.19 -34.95
N GLU A 142 -8.43 -0.74 -34.96
CA GLU A 142 -8.91 -1.61 -36.04
C GLU A 142 -8.93 -0.79 -37.35
N PRO A 143 -8.34 -1.27 -38.46
CA PRO A 143 -8.48 -0.58 -39.72
C PRO A 143 -9.93 -0.73 -40.21
N ALA A 144 -10.58 0.39 -40.47
CA ALA A 144 -11.88 0.44 -41.11
C ALA A 144 -11.79 -0.26 -42.48
N GLN A 145 -12.37 -1.45 -42.58
CA GLN A 145 -12.53 -2.13 -43.86
C GLN A 145 -13.63 -1.44 -44.65
N GLY A 146 -13.22 -0.71 -45.68
CA GLY A 146 -14.13 -0.17 -46.69
C GLY A 146 -14.84 -1.29 -47.44
N ALA A 147 -16.16 -1.32 -47.35
CA ALA A 147 -17.00 -2.13 -48.21
C ALA A 147 -17.56 -1.26 -49.35
N LEU A 148 -17.00 -1.50 -50.54
CA LEU A 148 -17.49 -1.12 -51.85
C LEU A 148 -19.03 -1.24 -51.96
N ARG A 149 -19.68 -0.21 -52.52
CA ARG A 149 -20.84 -0.38 -53.41
C ARG A 149 -20.38 -0.05 -54.82
N PRO A 150 -20.82 -0.79 -55.86
CA PRO A 150 -22.03 -0.33 -56.54
C PRO A 150 -22.92 -1.40 -57.21
N HIS A 151 -24.13 -0.93 -57.53
CA HIS A 151 -25.03 -1.27 -58.65
C HIS A 151 -25.73 -2.63 -58.75
N ALA A 152 -27.06 -2.58 -58.60
CA ALA A 152 -27.98 -3.34 -59.45
C ALA A 152 -29.13 -2.42 -59.91
N ARG A 153 -29.39 -2.40 -61.22
CA ARG A 153 -30.48 -1.71 -61.92
C ARG A 153 -31.74 -2.59 -61.99
N GLY A 154 -32.88 -2.02 -61.59
CA GLY A 154 -34.24 -2.23 -62.16
C GLY A 154 -34.99 -3.53 -61.83
N PRO A 155 -36.32 -3.62 -62.10
CA PRO A 155 -37.19 -2.60 -62.73
C PRO A 155 -38.42 -2.17 -61.91
N GLN A 156 -39.02 -1.08 -62.39
CA GLN A 156 -40.33 -0.53 -62.01
C GLN A 156 -41.46 -1.56 -62.13
N ARG A 157 -42.39 -1.53 -61.17
CA ARG A 157 -43.78 -1.92 -61.41
C ARG A 157 -44.72 -0.78 -61.05
N ALA A 158 -45.46 -0.37 -62.07
CA ALA A 158 -46.60 0.50 -62.01
C ALA A 158 -47.85 -0.25 -61.51
N GLY A 159 -48.80 0.50 -60.96
CA GLY A 159 -50.15 0.08 -60.58
C GLY A 159 -50.45 0.59 -59.17
N GLY A 160 -51.33 1.57 -58.94
CA GLY A 160 -52.53 1.93 -59.67
C GLY A 160 -53.72 1.70 -58.75
N GLN A 161 -54.44 2.78 -58.45
CA GLN A 161 -55.53 2.89 -57.48
C GLN A 161 -56.75 2.01 -57.83
N SER A 162 -57.41 1.46 -56.82
CA SER A 162 -58.84 1.69 -56.47
C SER A 162 -59.17 0.96 -55.18
#